data_AF-A0A2G6F149-F1
#
_entry.id   AF-A0A2G6F149-F1
#
_cell.length_a   1.000
_cell.length_b   1.000
_cell.length_c   1.000
_cell.angle_alpha   90.00
_cell.angle_beta   90.00
_cell.angle_gamma   90.00
#
_symmetry.space_group_name_H-M   'P 1'
#
loop_
_entity.id
_entity.type
_entity.pdbx_description
1 polymer ?
#
loop_
_entity_poly.entity_id
_entity_poly.type
_entity_poly.pdbx_seq_one_letter_code
_entity_poly.pdbx_strand_id
1 'polypeptide(L)'
;MTTQSTPHLLKVFIVIILILTYNCTPDDPSDVTPADPTHISPDINEDGKLNILILGTSHSINSSAAGFAANNIAEELNRILSHDKTLDLEVGISFEDIYQTKEVAYGLGQAGNVYNANCYAHSLMQYYYWPDGQADRLGNLAGQNGTQWDYVVVASDPYIVAKLPGYYALGVNKIVSKIAEGGAKPLLLMVWPRDEAITASMSHYEEFTYRTADHAGVDTKTVPAGLAWESLPSAKKDTATEHPTPNGAYLAAASVYAQLLNKSAKASDYVYDDEIADIVFTTLTDEAGQIHYTGERSFMSPFKSCDIEDSTLNYNHTGTSSENGILNGLQWIIEQSDRTLVNGGTPPIDFNYGRANTNFEPHKRYKIDPAQFDFSLGFPMQDNGNYGDVSMLYGLDKRYDDSNNGTDLGTALYMVHQSELPYARAIPVRTLYALIKEAIPSQSAYSDNWHMHGNLNKAIGAYMYTLLTGDYVLGEEPEDRNSNAWKAWMSHKIGYETAYTLMTLKGIPPHTD
;
A
#
# COMPACT_ATOMS: atom_id res chain seq x y z
N MET A 1 -61.02 26.47 -48.64
CA MET A 1 -59.95 26.76 -47.67
C MET A 1 -59.36 25.42 -47.27
N THR A 2 -58.38 24.96 -48.05
CA THR A 2 -56.92 25.10 -47.79
C THR A 2 -56.45 24.00 -46.82
N THR A 3 -55.95 22.86 -47.35
CA THR A 3 -54.54 22.53 -47.71
C THR A 3 -53.69 22.29 -46.45
N GLN A 4 -52.79 21.31 -46.30
CA GLN A 4 -51.99 20.41 -47.15
C GLN A 4 -51.34 19.40 -46.16
N SER A 5 -51.42 18.08 -46.33
CA SER A 5 -50.39 17.17 -46.90
C SER A 5 -48.96 17.29 -46.37
N THR A 6 -48.41 16.19 -45.85
CA THR A 6 -47.10 15.51 -46.18
C THR A 6 -46.63 14.61 -44.99
N PRO A 7 -45.68 13.67 -45.13
CA PRO A 7 -46.02 12.25 -45.30
C PRO A 7 -45.28 11.32 -44.32
N HIS A 8 -45.64 10.03 -44.35
CA HIS A 8 -44.84 8.95 -43.77
C HIS A 8 -43.44 8.91 -44.37
N LEU A 9 -42.39 9.06 -43.54
CA LEU A 9 -41.02 8.73 -43.90
C LEU A 9 -40.66 7.36 -43.31
N LEU A 10 -40.51 6.41 -44.23
CA LEU A 10 -39.99 5.07 -44.06
C LEU A 10 -38.53 5.15 -43.59
N LYS A 11 -38.21 4.67 -42.38
CA LYS A 11 -36.82 4.49 -41.94
C LYS A 11 -36.28 3.21 -42.58
N VAL A 12 -35.45 3.39 -43.60
CA VAL A 12 -34.64 2.34 -44.22
C VAL A 12 -33.51 1.98 -43.25
N PHE A 13 -33.50 0.75 -42.74
CA PHE A 13 -32.31 0.15 -42.13
C PHE A 13 -31.43 -0.41 -43.25
N ILE A 14 -30.26 0.20 -43.46
CA ILE A 14 -29.21 -0.38 -44.29
C ILE A 14 -28.43 -1.35 -43.38
N VAL A 15 -28.61 -2.65 -43.62
CA VAL A 15 -27.73 -3.70 -43.08
C VAL A 15 -26.58 -3.84 -44.06
N ILE A 16 -25.38 -3.45 -43.64
CA ILE A 16 -24.14 -3.77 -44.38
C ILE A 16 -23.81 -5.23 -44.06
N ILE A 17 -24.10 -6.12 -45.01
CA ILE A 17 -23.59 -7.49 -45.01
C ILE A 17 -22.19 -7.44 -45.63
N LEU A 18 -21.16 -7.59 -44.79
CA LEU A 18 -19.79 -7.78 -45.25
C LEU A 18 -19.65 -9.24 -45.72
N ILE A 19 -19.71 -9.47 -47.02
CA ILE A 19 -19.39 -10.78 -47.62
C ILE A 19 -17.86 -10.85 -47.75
N LEU A 20 -17.22 -11.53 -46.79
CA LEU A 20 -15.83 -11.97 -46.93
C LEU A 20 -15.80 -13.13 -47.93
N THR A 21 -15.40 -12.85 -49.17
CA THR A 21 -15.01 -13.88 -50.14
C THR A 21 -13.64 -14.43 -49.73
N TYR A 22 -13.62 -15.64 -49.17
CA TYR A 22 -12.41 -16.45 -49.02
C TYR A 22 -11.88 -16.81 -50.42
N ASN A 23 -10.76 -16.20 -50.82
CA ASN A 23 -9.94 -16.72 -51.90
C ASN A 23 -9.04 -17.81 -51.32
N CYS A 24 -9.32 -19.08 -51.63
CA CYS A 24 -8.38 -20.17 -51.42
C CYS A 24 -7.33 -20.15 -52.54
N THR A 25 -6.13 -19.68 -52.22
CA THR A 25 -4.89 -20.09 -52.89
C THR A 25 -4.25 -21.20 -52.04
N PRO A 26 -3.73 -22.28 -52.63
CA PRO A 26 -3.02 -23.31 -51.88
C PRO A 26 -1.62 -22.77 -51.54
N ASP A 27 -1.41 -22.42 -50.28
CA ASP A 27 -0.08 -22.01 -49.79
C ASP A 27 0.85 -23.22 -49.68
N ASP A 28 2.04 -23.03 -50.22
CA ASP A 28 3.19 -23.94 -50.25
C ASP A 28 3.71 -24.15 -48.80
N PRO A 29 3.84 -25.39 -48.29
CA PRO A 29 4.13 -25.63 -46.87
C PRO A 29 5.59 -25.40 -46.46
N SER A 30 6.38 -24.61 -47.21
CA SER A 30 7.81 -24.43 -46.97
C SER A 30 8.26 -23.04 -46.50
N ASP A 31 7.35 -22.14 -46.11
CA ASP A 31 7.75 -20.82 -45.60
C ASP A 31 6.94 -20.40 -44.36
N VAL A 32 7.11 -21.14 -43.28
CA VAL A 32 6.79 -20.67 -41.93
C VAL A 32 8.12 -20.34 -41.27
N THR A 33 8.62 -19.13 -41.52
CA THR A 33 9.59 -18.53 -40.61
C THR A 33 8.89 -18.40 -39.26
N PRO A 34 9.46 -18.94 -38.16
CA PRO A 34 8.93 -18.67 -36.83
C PRO A 34 8.87 -17.16 -36.64
N ALA A 35 7.72 -16.64 -36.21
CA ALA A 35 7.67 -15.27 -35.73
C ALA A 35 8.76 -15.14 -34.65
N ASP A 36 9.72 -14.25 -34.89
CA ASP A 36 10.75 -13.88 -33.91
C ASP A 36 10.03 -13.60 -32.59
N PRO A 37 10.44 -14.18 -31.44
CA PRO A 37 9.86 -13.80 -30.17
C PRO A 37 9.98 -12.29 -30.07
N THR A 38 8.85 -11.59 -30.01
CA THR A 38 8.80 -10.13 -29.96
C THR A 38 9.70 -9.66 -28.82
N HIS A 39 10.90 -9.19 -29.16
CA HIS A 39 11.85 -8.66 -28.21
C HIS A 39 11.26 -7.36 -27.66
N ILE A 40 10.61 -7.44 -26.51
CA ILE A 40 10.10 -6.26 -25.83
C ILE A 40 11.33 -5.49 -25.33
N SER A 41 11.53 -4.29 -25.88
CA SER A 41 12.60 -3.40 -25.42
C SER A 41 12.44 -3.11 -23.92
N PRO A 42 13.53 -3.11 -23.12
CA PRO A 42 13.47 -2.65 -21.75
C PRO A 42 13.26 -1.13 -21.67
N ASP A 43 13.63 -0.36 -22.69
CA ASP A 43 13.25 1.06 -22.81
C ASP A 43 11.74 1.17 -23.09
N ILE A 44 10.97 1.61 -22.10
CA ILE A 44 9.50 1.69 -22.12
C ILE A 44 9.04 2.99 -22.76
N ASN A 45 9.81 4.06 -22.61
CA ASN A 45 9.44 5.38 -23.10
C ASN A 45 10.04 5.72 -24.48
N GLU A 46 10.89 4.84 -25.03
CA GLU A 46 11.57 4.91 -26.32
C GLU A 46 12.52 6.11 -26.47
N ASP A 47 13.14 6.56 -25.38
CA ASP A 47 14.07 7.70 -25.35
C ASP A 47 15.55 7.32 -25.61
N GLY A 48 15.83 6.03 -25.80
CA GLY A 48 17.18 5.49 -25.99
C GLY A 48 17.96 5.29 -24.69
N LYS A 49 17.28 5.39 -23.55
CA LYS A 49 17.83 5.15 -22.21
C LYS A 49 17.07 4.04 -21.49
N LEU A 50 17.71 3.47 -20.49
CA LEU A 50 17.08 2.59 -19.51
C LEU A 50 17.24 3.23 -18.13
N ASN A 51 16.22 3.95 -17.70
CA ASN A 51 16.18 4.64 -16.42
C ASN A 51 15.41 3.82 -15.38
N ILE A 52 16.08 3.47 -14.28
CA ILE A 52 15.50 2.68 -13.19
C ILE A 52 15.70 3.38 -11.86
N LEU A 53 14.60 3.55 -11.12
CA LEU A 53 14.63 3.99 -9.72
C LEU A 53 14.40 2.79 -8.80
N ILE A 54 15.21 2.64 -7.75
CA ILE A 54 15.01 1.62 -6.71
C ILE A 54 14.65 2.29 -5.38
N LEU A 55 13.47 1.98 -4.85
CA LEU A 55 13.05 2.37 -3.51
C LEU A 55 13.38 1.25 -2.53
N GLY A 56 13.90 1.62 -1.36
CA GLY A 56 14.13 0.69 -0.24
C GLY A 56 14.35 1.47 1.05
N THR A 57 14.62 0.77 2.15
CA THR A 57 14.85 1.42 3.45
C THR A 57 16.17 1.00 4.06
N SER A 58 16.98 1.96 4.50
CA SER A 58 18.16 1.67 5.31
C SER A 58 17.82 1.30 6.76
N HIS A 59 16.60 1.62 7.23
CA HIS A 59 16.17 1.41 8.61
C HIS A 59 14.80 0.74 8.71
N SER A 60 14.74 -0.35 9.48
CA SER A 60 13.45 -0.94 9.83
C SER A 60 12.73 -0.09 10.89
N ILE A 61 11.40 -0.12 10.85
CA ILE A 61 10.53 0.42 11.89
C ILE A 61 10.75 -0.26 13.23
N ASN A 62 11.24 -1.49 13.26
CA ASN A 62 11.67 -2.14 14.49
C ASN A 62 13.18 -2.04 14.65
N SER A 63 13.63 -1.50 15.79
CA SER A 63 15.05 -1.27 16.06
C SER A 63 15.91 -2.55 16.10
N SER A 64 15.29 -3.71 16.30
CA SER A 64 15.94 -5.02 16.31
C SER A 64 15.88 -5.73 14.95
N ALA A 65 15.15 -5.20 13.98
CA ALA A 65 15.09 -5.73 12.62
C ALA A 65 16.00 -4.93 11.68
N ALA A 66 16.41 -5.55 10.57
CA ALA A 66 17.18 -4.86 9.54
C ALA A 66 16.25 -4.25 8.49
N GLY A 67 16.58 -3.03 8.03
CA GLY A 67 16.00 -2.47 6.81
C GLY A 67 16.43 -3.28 5.59
N PHE A 68 15.88 -2.95 4.42
CA PHE A 68 16.28 -3.55 3.14
C PHE A 68 16.78 -2.45 2.21
N ALA A 69 18.10 -2.21 2.24
CA ALA A 69 18.71 -1.03 1.66
C ALA A 69 18.81 -1.11 0.12
N ALA A 70 18.38 -0.05 -0.57
CA ALA A 70 18.35 -0.01 -2.03
C ALA A 70 19.69 0.36 -2.69
N ASN A 71 20.60 1.04 -1.97
CA ASN A 71 21.83 1.59 -2.54
C ASN A 71 22.74 0.49 -3.12
N ASN A 72 22.98 -0.59 -2.38
CA ASN A 72 23.83 -1.69 -2.85
C ASN A 72 23.18 -2.44 -4.03
N ILE A 73 21.85 -2.55 -4.04
CA ILE A 73 21.11 -3.16 -5.15
C ILE A 73 21.26 -2.31 -6.42
N ALA A 74 21.14 -0.99 -6.29
CA ALA A 74 21.31 -0.06 -7.41
C ALA A 74 22.74 -0.08 -7.96
N GLU A 75 23.76 -0.15 -7.10
CA GLU A 75 25.15 -0.28 -7.51
C GLU A 75 25.40 -1.57 -8.30
N GLU A 76 24.94 -2.71 -7.79
CA GLU A 76 25.10 -3.99 -8.48
C GLU A 76 24.30 -4.04 -9.79
N LEU A 77 23.07 -3.50 -9.82
CA LEU A 77 22.25 -3.45 -11.03
C LEU A 77 22.92 -2.60 -12.10
N ASN A 78 23.47 -1.45 -11.72
CA ASN A 78 24.23 -0.59 -12.64
C ASN A 78 25.45 -1.33 -13.22
N ARG A 79 26.21 -2.07 -12.40
CA ARG A 79 27.35 -2.87 -12.89
C ARG A 79 26.90 -3.95 -13.88
N ILE A 80 25.83 -4.68 -13.58
CA ILE A 80 25.30 -5.73 -14.46
C ILE A 80 24.87 -5.13 -15.81
N LEU A 81 24.01 -4.09 -15.79
CA LEU A 81 23.45 -3.50 -17.01
C LEU A 81 24.49 -2.76 -17.86
N SER A 82 25.39 -1.98 -17.25
CA SER A 82 26.43 -1.22 -18.00
C SER A 82 27.48 -2.10 -18.67
N HIS A 83 27.57 -3.38 -18.28
CA HIS A 83 28.49 -4.36 -18.87
C HIS A 83 27.77 -5.39 -19.76
N ASP A 84 26.47 -5.20 -20.01
CA ASP A 84 25.72 -6.04 -20.92
C ASP A 84 25.84 -5.53 -22.37
N LYS A 85 26.71 -6.16 -23.14
CA LYS A 85 26.97 -5.77 -24.54
C LYS A 85 25.77 -5.92 -25.48
N THR A 86 24.72 -6.65 -25.08
CA THR A 86 23.51 -6.76 -25.91
C THR A 86 22.52 -5.64 -25.62
N LEU A 87 22.77 -4.80 -24.62
CA LEU A 87 21.96 -3.65 -24.27
C LEU A 87 22.53 -2.39 -24.94
N ASP A 88 21.90 -1.98 -26.05
CA ASP A 88 22.28 -0.76 -26.79
C ASP A 88 21.49 0.46 -26.29
N LEU A 89 21.56 0.73 -24.97
CA LEU A 89 20.86 1.83 -24.30
C LEU A 89 21.78 2.54 -23.30
N GLU A 90 21.57 3.84 -23.10
CA GLU A 90 22.20 4.56 -21.99
C GLU A 90 21.55 4.16 -20.66
N VAL A 91 22.31 3.60 -19.73
CA VAL A 91 21.78 3.11 -18.45
C VAL A 91 21.82 4.20 -17.38
N GLY A 92 20.68 4.49 -16.77
CA GLY A 92 20.54 5.44 -15.66
C GLY A 92 19.90 4.79 -14.43
N ILE A 93 20.70 4.39 -13.44
CA ILE A 93 20.20 3.79 -12.20
C ILE A 93 20.27 4.80 -11.06
N SER A 94 19.17 4.95 -10.34
CA SER A 94 19.07 5.76 -9.12
C SER A 94 18.41 4.97 -7.99
N PHE A 95 18.62 5.42 -6.76
CA PHE A 95 17.92 4.87 -5.61
C PHE A 95 17.40 5.98 -4.70
N GLU A 96 16.34 5.68 -3.96
CA GLU A 96 15.89 6.50 -2.85
C GLU A 96 15.75 5.65 -1.58
N ASP A 97 16.29 6.17 -0.49
CA ASP A 97 16.04 5.65 0.84
C ASP A 97 14.73 6.26 1.34
N ILE A 98 13.73 5.41 1.58
CA ILE A 98 12.42 5.86 2.09
C ILE A 98 12.52 6.33 3.54
N TYR A 99 13.60 5.96 4.25
CA TYR A 99 13.83 6.37 5.62
C TYR A 99 14.09 7.88 5.73
N GLN A 100 13.25 8.56 6.51
CA GLN A 100 13.39 9.98 6.80
C GLN A 100 13.17 10.23 8.28
N THR A 101 13.75 11.30 8.81
CA THR A 101 13.51 11.74 10.19
C THR A 101 13.44 13.25 10.28
N LYS A 102 12.57 13.74 11.16
CA LYS A 102 12.44 15.17 11.45
C LYS A 102 11.88 15.38 12.84
N GLU A 103 12.44 16.35 13.56
CA GLU A 103 11.82 16.87 14.76
C GLU A 103 10.63 17.77 14.39
N VAL A 104 9.45 17.44 14.92
CA VAL A 104 8.17 18.10 14.62
C VAL A 104 7.54 18.58 15.91
N ALA A 105 7.15 19.85 15.95
CA ALA A 105 6.32 20.38 17.03
C ALA A 105 4.90 19.84 16.92
N TYR A 106 4.33 19.39 18.04
CA TYR A 106 2.95 18.95 18.14
C TYR A 106 2.33 19.46 19.45
N GLY A 107 1.04 19.76 19.41
CA GLY A 107 0.29 20.11 20.62
C GLY A 107 -0.36 18.88 21.23
N LEU A 108 -0.37 18.78 22.57
CA LEU A 108 -1.04 17.72 23.31
C LEU A 108 -2.01 18.30 24.34
N GLY A 109 -3.18 17.66 24.47
CA GLY A 109 -4.22 18.09 25.39
C GLY A 109 -5.01 19.30 24.88
N GLN A 110 -6.18 19.55 25.49
CA GLN A 110 -7.06 20.66 25.12
C GLN A 110 -6.38 22.03 25.25
N ALA A 111 -5.45 22.16 26.21
CA ALA A 111 -4.65 23.36 26.41
C ALA A 111 -3.61 23.62 25.30
N GLY A 112 -3.35 22.63 24.43
CA GLY A 112 -2.41 22.77 23.32
C GLY A 112 -0.96 22.89 23.77
N ASN A 113 -0.59 22.24 24.87
CA ASN A 113 0.79 22.24 25.36
C ASN A 113 1.71 21.72 24.25
N VAL A 114 2.75 22.48 23.94
CA VAL A 114 3.63 22.20 22.81
C VAL A 114 4.78 21.31 23.24
N TYR A 115 4.99 20.25 22.47
CA TYR A 115 6.10 19.31 22.61
C TYR A 115 6.77 19.16 21.25
N ASN A 116 8.02 18.71 21.25
CA ASN A 116 8.71 18.32 20.03
C ASN A 116 8.80 16.79 20.00
N ALA A 117 8.66 16.21 18.81
CA ALA A 117 8.91 14.79 18.58
C ALA A 117 9.68 14.48 17.31
N ASN A 118 10.66 13.59 17.41
CA ASN A 118 11.22 12.95 16.22
C ASN A 118 10.15 12.03 15.62
N CYS A 119 9.75 12.36 14.41
CA CYS A 119 8.94 11.54 13.55
C CYS A 119 9.85 10.83 12.54
N TYR A 120 9.40 9.67 12.07
CA TYR A 120 10.18 8.83 11.16
C TYR A 120 9.30 8.36 10.01
N ALA A 121 9.87 8.26 8.81
CA ALA A 121 9.31 7.49 7.71
C ALA A 121 10.03 6.15 7.66
N HIS A 122 9.29 5.05 7.72
CA HIS A 122 9.76 3.67 7.54
C HIS A 122 8.88 2.92 6.53
N SER A 123 7.59 3.27 6.47
CA SER A 123 6.64 2.70 5.52
C SER A 123 6.61 3.49 4.22
N LEU A 124 6.24 2.80 3.14
CA LEU A 124 5.97 3.41 1.83
C LEU A 124 4.85 4.46 1.93
N MET A 125 3.88 4.25 2.81
CA MET A 125 2.78 5.20 3.05
C MET A 125 3.30 6.51 3.67
N GLN A 126 4.13 6.43 4.71
CA GLN A 126 4.71 7.63 5.32
C GLN A 126 5.70 8.31 4.38
N TYR A 127 6.45 7.57 3.56
CA TYR A 127 7.28 8.16 2.50
C TYR A 127 6.44 8.91 1.46
N TYR A 128 5.31 8.37 1.01
CA TYR A 128 4.40 9.06 0.09
C TYR A 128 3.85 10.36 0.70
N TYR A 129 3.45 10.34 1.99
CA TYR A 129 2.84 11.47 2.67
C TYR A 129 3.81 12.36 3.46
N TRP A 130 5.10 12.06 3.48
CA TRP A 130 6.07 12.83 4.25
C TRP A 130 6.09 14.28 3.74
N PRO A 131 5.68 15.28 4.54
CA PRO A 131 5.34 16.60 4.00
C PRO A 131 6.52 17.34 3.38
N ASP A 132 7.71 17.22 3.96
CA ASP A 132 8.90 17.88 3.41
C ASP A 132 9.27 17.26 2.06
N GLY A 133 9.43 18.11 1.04
CA GLY A 133 9.80 17.69 -0.31
C GLY A 133 8.76 16.80 -0.99
N GLN A 134 7.52 16.72 -0.49
CA GLN A 134 6.52 15.79 -1.01
C GLN A 134 6.25 16.01 -2.50
N ALA A 135 6.05 17.25 -2.93
CA ALA A 135 5.79 17.57 -4.34
C ALA A 135 6.95 17.12 -5.24
N ASP A 136 8.20 17.34 -4.81
CA ASP A 136 9.38 16.93 -5.57
C ASP A 136 9.54 15.41 -5.60
N ARG A 137 9.27 14.72 -4.49
CA ARG A 137 9.29 13.25 -4.43
C ARG A 137 8.22 12.64 -5.34
N LEU A 138 6.99 13.13 -5.26
CA LEU A 138 5.89 12.64 -6.09
C LEU A 138 6.08 12.98 -7.57
N GLY A 139 6.65 14.14 -7.87
CA GLY A 139 7.08 14.51 -9.21
C GLY A 139 8.21 13.61 -9.72
N ASN A 140 9.16 13.23 -8.86
CA ASN A 140 10.20 12.27 -9.22
C ASN A 140 9.63 10.89 -9.52
N LEU A 141 8.76 10.34 -8.66
CA LEU A 141 8.10 9.04 -8.90
C LEU A 141 7.31 9.01 -10.22
N ALA A 142 6.68 10.13 -10.59
CA ALA A 142 5.94 10.27 -11.84
C ALA A 142 6.84 10.66 -13.05
N GLY A 143 8.17 10.69 -12.89
CA GLY A 143 9.11 11.02 -13.97
C GLY A 143 9.09 12.48 -14.43
N GLN A 144 8.55 13.40 -13.64
CA GLN A 144 8.35 14.82 -13.99
C GLN A 144 9.54 15.72 -13.60
N ASN A 145 10.46 15.22 -12.76
CA ASN A 145 11.56 15.99 -12.19
C ASN A 145 12.93 15.73 -12.85
N GLY A 146 12.92 15.55 -14.18
CA GLY A 146 14.13 15.54 -15.02
C GLY A 146 14.60 14.17 -15.47
N THR A 147 14.20 13.08 -14.80
CA THR A 147 14.41 11.70 -15.28
C THR A 147 13.06 11.06 -15.52
N GLN A 148 12.81 10.59 -16.74
CA GLN A 148 11.65 9.78 -17.06
C GLN A 148 12.02 8.31 -16.83
N TRP A 149 11.35 7.66 -15.88
CA TRP A 149 11.66 6.28 -15.52
C TRP A 149 11.01 5.29 -16.51
N ASP A 150 11.73 4.22 -16.82
CA ASP A 150 11.16 3.04 -17.47
C ASP A 150 10.59 2.08 -16.43
N TYR A 151 11.32 1.92 -15.32
CA TYR A 151 10.92 1.08 -14.20
C TYR A 151 11.17 1.77 -12.88
N VAL A 152 10.28 1.49 -11.93
CA VAL A 152 10.53 1.79 -10.53
C VAL A 152 10.39 0.51 -9.72
N VAL A 153 11.48 0.07 -9.12
CA VAL A 153 11.55 -1.11 -8.26
C VAL A 153 11.21 -0.69 -6.83
N VAL A 154 10.19 -1.30 -6.25
CA VAL A 154 9.67 -0.98 -4.92
C VAL A 154 10.05 -2.10 -3.96
N ALA A 155 10.97 -1.83 -3.03
CA ALA A 155 11.20 -2.65 -1.85
C ALA A 155 10.60 -1.96 -0.61
N SER A 156 10.31 -2.74 0.43
CA SER A 156 9.75 -2.22 1.68
C SER A 156 10.52 -2.73 2.90
N ASP A 157 10.20 -2.17 4.06
CA ASP A 157 10.70 -2.66 5.33
C ASP A 157 10.22 -4.10 5.58
N PRO A 158 11.14 -5.09 5.70
CA PRO A 158 10.76 -6.48 5.95
C PRO A 158 9.89 -6.64 7.20
N TYR A 159 10.05 -5.79 8.22
CA TYR A 159 9.25 -5.89 9.45
C TYR A 159 7.79 -5.46 9.22
N ILE A 160 7.54 -4.48 8.35
CA ILE A 160 6.18 -4.04 8.00
C ILE A 160 5.48 -5.13 7.17
N VAL A 161 6.18 -5.76 6.21
CA VAL A 161 5.63 -6.92 5.48
C VAL A 161 5.27 -8.05 6.44
N ALA A 162 6.14 -8.33 7.42
CA ALA A 162 5.95 -9.39 8.39
C ALA A 162 4.77 -9.13 9.35
N LYS A 163 4.64 -7.92 9.91
CA LYS A 163 3.72 -7.65 11.02
C LYS A 163 2.47 -6.86 10.63
N LEU A 164 2.55 -6.09 9.56
CA LEU A 164 1.50 -5.15 9.12
C LEU A 164 1.26 -5.25 7.59
N PRO A 165 1.02 -6.46 7.03
CA PRO A 165 0.95 -6.66 5.58
C PRO A 165 -0.14 -5.83 4.88
N GLY A 166 -1.25 -5.55 5.57
CA GLY A 166 -2.28 -4.63 5.07
C GLY A 166 -1.73 -3.23 4.81
N TYR A 167 -0.94 -2.70 5.76
CA TYR A 167 -0.37 -1.37 5.65
C TYR A 167 0.77 -1.30 4.62
N TYR A 168 1.52 -2.41 4.47
CA TYR A 168 2.42 -2.61 3.35
C TYR A 168 1.68 -2.49 2.01
N ALA A 169 0.57 -3.23 1.83
CA ALA A 169 -0.22 -3.19 0.60
C ALA A 169 -0.82 -1.80 0.32
N LEU A 170 -1.29 -1.10 1.35
CA LEU A 170 -1.78 0.28 1.23
C LEU A 170 -0.69 1.24 0.71
N GLY A 171 0.52 1.16 1.28
CA GLY A 171 1.66 1.97 0.85
C GLY A 171 2.13 1.62 -0.56
N VAL A 172 2.21 0.33 -0.90
CA VAL A 172 2.55 -0.13 -2.27
C VAL A 172 1.57 0.47 -3.26
N ASN A 173 0.26 0.33 -3.04
CA ASN A 173 -0.77 0.82 -3.97
C ASN A 173 -0.67 2.33 -4.25
N LYS A 174 -0.35 3.15 -3.23
CA LYS A 174 -0.10 4.59 -3.43
C LYS A 174 1.12 4.86 -4.31
N ILE A 175 2.20 4.13 -4.08
CA ILE A 175 3.46 4.29 -4.82
C ILE A 175 3.32 3.81 -6.26
N VAL A 176 2.82 2.60 -6.49
CA VAL A 176 2.70 2.03 -7.85
C VAL A 176 1.72 2.81 -8.72
N SER A 177 0.62 3.33 -8.15
CA SER A 177 -0.29 4.20 -8.88
C SER A 177 0.40 5.49 -9.35
N LYS A 178 1.27 6.07 -8.52
CA LYS A 178 1.99 7.29 -8.86
C LYS A 178 3.09 7.05 -9.90
N ILE A 179 3.75 5.90 -9.85
CA ILE A 179 4.71 5.44 -10.86
C ILE A 179 4.01 5.29 -12.22
N ALA A 180 2.87 4.59 -12.24
CA ALA A 180 2.09 4.34 -13.45
C ALA A 180 1.52 5.64 -14.07
N GLU A 181 1.16 6.64 -13.25
CA GLU A 181 0.78 7.98 -13.73
C GLU A 181 1.88 8.62 -14.61
N GLY A 182 3.15 8.33 -14.31
CA GLY A 182 4.32 8.77 -15.09
C GLY A 182 4.63 7.93 -16.33
N GLY A 183 3.92 6.82 -16.56
CA GLY A 183 4.14 5.87 -17.66
C GLY A 183 5.21 4.80 -17.39
N ALA A 184 5.89 4.84 -16.26
CA ALA A 184 6.86 3.83 -15.86
C ALA A 184 6.16 2.54 -15.39
N LYS A 185 6.87 1.40 -15.48
CA LYS A 185 6.39 0.10 -14.99
C LYS A 185 6.81 -0.13 -13.54
N PRO A 186 5.86 -0.29 -12.60
CA PRO A 186 6.20 -0.65 -11.23
C PRO A 186 6.59 -2.13 -11.12
N LEU A 187 7.68 -2.39 -10.41
CA LEU A 187 8.14 -3.74 -10.05
C LEU A 187 8.15 -3.86 -8.52
N LEU A 188 7.47 -4.87 -7.97
CA LEU A 188 7.46 -5.12 -6.52
C LEU A 188 8.54 -6.13 -6.17
N LEU A 189 9.61 -5.68 -5.51
CA LEU A 189 10.70 -6.56 -5.10
C LEU A 189 10.28 -7.38 -3.88
N MET A 190 10.24 -8.71 -4.02
CA MET A 190 10.05 -9.60 -2.89
C MET A 190 11.30 -9.56 -2.00
N VAL A 191 11.19 -8.85 -0.89
CA VAL A 191 12.22 -8.80 0.15
C VAL A 191 12.20 -10.09 0.97
N TRP A 192 13.25 -10.33 1.77
CA TRP A 192 13.36 -11.49 2.65
C TRP A 192 13.81 -11.10 4.06
N PRO A 193 13.55 -11.97 5.05
CA PRO A 193 13.96 -11.73 6.42
C PRO A 193 15.47 -11.90 6.56
N ARG A 194 16.11 -10.99 7.30
CA ARG A 194 17.46 -11.25 7.84
C ARG A 194 17.41 -12.25 9.00
N ASP A 195 16.37 -12.13 9.82
CA ASP A 195 16.11 -12.98 10.98
C ASP A 195 14.60 -13.27 11.05
N GLU A 196 14.22 -14.51 10.74
CA GLU A 196 12.83 -14.96 10.78
C GLU A 196 12.23 -14.93 12.19
N ALA A 197 13.05 -15.05 13.24
CA ALA A 197 12.57 -15.02 14.63
C ALA A 197 12.04 -13.64 15.01
N ILE A 198 12.58 -12.58 14.41
CA ILE A 198 12.13 -11.19 14.61
C ILE A 198 10.98 -10.84 13.67
N THR A 199 10.99 -11.41 12.46
CA THR A 199 10.06 -11.08 11.37
C THR A 199 9.07 -12.20 11.08
N ALA A 200 9.23 -12.94 9.98
CA ALA A 200 8.37 -14.04 9.54
C ALA A 200 9.14 -15.00 8.61
N SER A 201 8.52 -16.14 8.26
CA SER A 201 9.08 -17.13 7.32
C SER A 201 9.07 -16.65 5.87
N MET A 202 9.90 -17.24 5.01
CA MET A 202 9.89 -16.93 3.57
C MET A 202 8.50 -17.07 2.93
N SER A 203 7.75 -18.12 3.25
CA SER A 203 6.37 -18.32 2.75
C SER A 203 5.40 -17.18 3.11
N HIS A 204 5.61 -16.49 4.23
CA HIS A 204 4.85 -15.31 4.59
C HIS A 204 5.20 -14.16 3.65
N TYR A 205 6.49 -13.91 3.40
CA TYR A 205 6.91 -12.88 2.44
C TYR A 205 6.41 -13.17 1.03
N GLU A 206 6.42 -14.43 0.60
CA GLU A 206 5.88 -14.86 -0.69
C GLU A 206 4.39 -14.51 -0.78
N GLU A 207 3.56 -15.04 0.12
CA GLU A 207 2.11 -14.81 0.11
C GLU A 207 1.78 -13.32 0.08
N PHE A 208 2.37 -12.52 0.97
CA PHE A 208 2.02 -11.11 1.10
C PHE A 208 2.58 -10.23 -0.01
N THR A 209 3.71 -10.58 -0.62
CA THR A 209 4.22 -9.87 -1.80
C THR A 209 3.34 -10.15 -3.01
N TYR A 210 3.07 -11.42 -3.31
CA TYR A 210 2.28 -11.80 -4.48
C TYR A 210 0.82 -11.34 -4.39
N ARG A 211 0.16 -11.49 -3.23
CA ARG A 211 -1.20 -10.95 -3.05
C ARG A 211 -1.26 -9.44 -3.27
N THR A 212 -0.22 -8.71 -2.85
CA THR A 212 -0.17 -7.25 -3.01
C THR A 212 0.03 -6.86 -4.47
N ALA A 213 0.95 -7.53 -5.19
CA ALA A 213 1.20 -7.27 -6.61
C ALA A 213 0.00 -7.65 -7.50
N ASP A 214 -0.53 -8.87 -7.35
CA ASP A 214 -1.62 -9.42 -8.17
C ASP A 214 -2.94 -8.66 -8.01
N HIS A 215 -3.09 -7.94 -6.89
CA HIS A 215 -4.27 -7.14 -6.60
C HIS A 215 -3.96 -5.64 -6.49
N ALA A 216 -2.80 -5.20 -6.96
CA ALA A 216 -2.50 -3.80 -7.07
C ALA A 216 -3.46 -3.11 -8.05
N GLY A 217 -3.71 -1.81 -7.85
CA GLY A 217 -4.59 -1.05 -8.75
C GLY A 217 -4.04 -0.77 -10.15
N VAL A 218 -2.79 -1.17 -10.42
CA VAL A 218 -2.10 -1.05 -11.70
C VAL A 218 -1.25 -2.30 -11.92
N ASP A 219 -0.95 -2.63 -13.18
CA ASP A 219 -0.09 -3.78 -13.52
C ASP A 219 1.27 -3.67 -12.80
N THR A 220 1.48 -4.55 -11.82
CA THR A 220 2.64 -4.57 -10.94
C THR A 220 3.18 -5.98 -10.92
N LYS A 221 4.42 -6.17 -11.37
CA LYS A 221 5.04 -7.51 -11.38
C LYS A 221 5.89 -7.74 -10.14
N THR A 222 5.79 -8.92 -9.55
CA THR A 222 6.69 -9.37 -8.49
C THR A 222 8.06 -9.73 -9.07
N VAL A 223 9.13 -9.23 -8.47
CA VAL A 223 10.50 -9.71 -8.68
C VAL A 223 10.81 -10.70 -7.53
N PRO A 224 10.93 -12.02 -7.79
CA PRO A 224 10.97 -13.06 -6.75
C PRO A 224 12.34 -13.21 -6.05
N ALA A 225 12.98 -12.09 -5.70
CA ALA A 225 14.32 -12.09 -5.11
C ALA A 225 14.38 -12.85 -3.76
N GLY A 226 13.32 -12.81 -2.95
CA GLY A 226 13.22 -13.60 -1.72
C GLY A 226 13.26 -15.11 -1.95
N LEU A 227 12.55 -15.62 -2.97
CA LEU A 227 12.58 -17.04 -3.35
C LEU A 227 13.93 -17.44 -3.94
N ALA A 228 14.57 -16.54 -4.70
CA ALA A 228 15.92 -16.79 -5.20
C ALA A 228 16.93 -16.86 -4.05
N TRP A 229 16.78 -15.98 -3.04
CA TRP A 229 17.57 -16.04 -1.81
C TRP A 229 17.31 -17.36 -1.07
N GLU A 230 16.05 -17.80 -0.92
CA GLU A 230 15.72 -19.09 -0.30
C GLU A 230 16.45 -20.25 -0.98
N SER A 231 16.45 -20.25 -2.32
CA SER A 231 17.05 -21.27 -3.18
C SER A 231 18.58 -21.30 -3.17
N LEU A 232 19.25 -20.27 -2.63
CA LEU A 232 20.71 -20.27 -2.56
C LEU A 232 21.25 -21.38 -1.64
N PRO A 233 22.34 -22.07 -2.04
CA PRO A 233 23.11 -22.90 -1.14
C PRO A 233 23.56 -22.12 0.10
N SER A 234 23.60 -22.77 1.27
CA SER A 234 23.98 -22.08 2.52
C SER A 234 25.34 -21.40 2.47
N ALA A 235 26.29 -21.91 1.67
CA ALA A 235 27.61 -21.29 1.49
C ALA A 235 27.58 -19.97 0.70
N LYS A 236 26.49 -19.69 -0.04
CA LYS A 236 26.29 -18.46 -0.81
C LYS A 236 25.45 -17.42 -0.05
N LYS A 237 24.76 -17.82 1.02
CA LYS A 237 24.11 -16.92 1.97
C LYS A 237 25.17 -16.35 2.91
N ASP A 238 25.80 -15.27 2.48
CA ASP A 238 26.89 -14.67 3.25
C ASP A 238 26.42 -14.10 4.61
N THR A 239 27.37 -13.81 5.50
CA THR A 239 27.08 -13.41 6.90
C THR A 239 27.35 -11.93 7.17
N ALA A 240 27.35 -11.07 6.15
CA ALA A 240 27.52 -9.64 6.35
C ALA A 240 26.41 -9.04 7.23
N THR A 241 26.70 -7.92 7.87
CA THR A 241 25.76 -7.30 8.82
C THR A 241 24.76 -6.35 8.17
N GLU A 242 25.01 -5.92 6.94
CA GLU A 242 24.08 -5.14 6.13
C GLU A 242 22.97 -6.02 5.56
N HIS A 243 21.84 -5.42 5.21
CA HIS A 243 20.71 -6.14 4.62
C HIS A 243 20.12 -5.33 3.46
N PRO A 244 20.08 -5.89 2.23
CA PRO A 244 20.68 -7.18 1.86
C PRO A 244 22.22 -7.18 2.03
N THR A 245 22.79 -8.37 2.21
CA THR A 245 24.24 -8.57 2.24
C THR A 245 24.87 -8.35 0.85
N PRO A 246 26.21 -8.37 0.65
CA PRO A 246 26.79 -8.25 -0.68
C PRO A 246 26.26 -9.27 -1.70
N ASN A 247 26.19 -10.57 -1.35
CA ASN A 247 25.60 -11.58 -2.24
C ASN A 247 24.10 -11.36 -2.39
N GLY A 248 23.42 -10.90 -1.34
CA GLY A 248 22.01 -10.54 -1.39
C GLY A 248 21.72 -9.37 -2.33
N ALA A 249 22.57 -8.33 -2.33
CA ALA A 249 22.45 -7.16 -3.18
C ALA A 249 22.67 -7.53 -4.64
N TYR A 250 23.71 -8.33 -4.92
CA TYR A 250 23.93 -8.89 -6.25
C TYR A 250 22.76 -9.77 -6.70
N LEU A 251 22.24 -10.63 -5.82
CA LEU A 251 21.08 -11.48 -6.11
C LEU A 251 19.82 -10.66 -6.43
N ALA A 252 19.52 -9.65 -5.62
CA ALA A 252 18.37 -8.77 -5.86
C ALA A 252 18.52 -8.00 -7.17
N ALA A 253 19.71 -7.47 -7.45
CA ALA A 253 20.02 -6.79 -8.71
C ALA A 253 19.91 -7.73 -9.92
N ALA A 254 20.46 -8.94 -9.82
CA ALA A 254 20.33 -9.98 -10.85
C ALA A 254 18.87 -10.37 -11.06
N SER A 255 18.04 -10.36 -10.01
CA SER A 255 16.61 -10.68 -10.11
C SER A 255 15.85 -9.60 -10.89
N VAL A 256 16.17 -8.32 -10.63
CA VAL A 256 15.65 -7.20 -11.44
C VAL A 256 16.12 -7.33 -12.88
N TYR A 257 17.42 -7.53 -13.11
CA TYR A 257 17.98 -7.73 -14.46
C TYR A 257 17.29 -8.87 -15.22
N ALA A 258 17.10 -10.02 -14.58
CA ALA A 258 16.42 -11.17 -15.16
C ALA A 258 14.96 -10.85 -15.48
N GLN A 259 14.26 -10.12 -14.60
CA GLN A 259 12.88 -9.69 -14.84
C GLN A 259 12.76 -8.78 -16.07
N LEU A 260 13.76 -7.91 -16.30
CA LEU A 260 13.77 -6.94 -17.39
C LEU A 260 14.15 -7.55 -18.73
N LEU A 261 15.21 -8.37 -18.76
CA LEU A 261 15.82 -8.85 -20.01
C LEU A 261 15.52 -10.32 -20.29
N ASN A 262 14.85 -11.02 -19.37
CA ASN A 262 14.55 -12.45 -19.46
C ASN A 262 15.80 -13.30 -19.75
N LYS A 263 16.90 -13.00 -19.06
CA LYS A 263 18.18 -13.73 -19.13
C LYS A 263 18.97 -13.65 -17.82
N SER A 264 19.87 -14.61 -17.61
CA SER A 264 20.79 -14.64 -16.47
C SER A 264 21.80 -13.48 -16.51
N ALA A 265 22.08 -12.88 -15.35
CA ALA A 265 23.07 -11.81 -15.20
C ALA A 265 24.50 -12.25 -15.61
N LYS A 266 24.77 -13.55 -15.67
CA LYS A 266 25.97 -14.15 -16.25
C LYS A 266 26.22 -13.77 -17.71
N ALA A 267 25.18 -13.35 -18.44
CA ALA A 267 25.32 -12.86 -19.80
C ALA A 267 26.01 -11.49 -19.88
N SER A 268 26.10 -10.75 -18.78
CA SER A 268 26.88 -9.52 -18.67
C SER A 268 28.38 -9.83 -18.63
N ASP A 269 29.22 -8.91 -19.11
CA ASP A 269 30.66 -9.00 -18.90
C ASP A 269 31.06 -8.73 -17.43
N TYR A 270 30.13 -8.21 -16.61
CA TYR A 270 30.34 -8.05 -15.18
C TYR A 270 30.17 -9.39 -14.45
N VAL A 271 31.30 -10.00 -14.10
CA VAL A 271 31.33 -11.26 -13.35
C VAL A 271 31.45 -11.00 -11.86
N TYR A 272 30.41 -11.36 -11.10
CA TYR A 272 30.41 -11.40 -9.64
C TYR A 272 30.36 -12.85 -9.16
N ASP A 273 29.25 -13.55 -9.42
CA ASP A 273 29.05 -14.97 -9.10
C ASP A 273 28.00 -15.59 -10.04
N ASP A 274 28.48 -16.29 -11.07
CA ASP A 274 27.64 -16.91 -12.11
C ASP A 274 26.62 -17.92 -11.57
N GLU A 275 26.94 -18.59 -10.46
CA GLU A 275 26.03 -19.56 -9.85
C GLU A 275 24.83 -18.85 -9.21
N ILE A 276 25.05 -17.71 -8.54
CA ILE A 276 23.96 -16.88 -8.02
C ILE A 276 23.11 -16.36 -9.19
N ALA A 277 23.73 -15.87 -10.27
CA ALA A 277 23.01 -15.37 -11.45
C ALA A 277 22.13 -16.45 -12.11
N ASP A 278 22.65 -17.67 -12.25
CA ASP A 278 21.92 -18.79 -12.85
C ASP A 278 20.78 -19.29 -11.94
N ILE A 279 20.97 -19.32 -10.60
CA ILE A 279 19.89 -19.64 -9.65
C ILE A 279 18.77 -18.60 -9.72
N VAL A 280 19.13 -17.32 -9.79
CA VAL A 280 18.16 -16.23 -9.91
C VAL A 280 17.31 -16.38 -11.16
N PHE A 281 17.95 -16.60 -12.32
CA PHE A 281 17.21 -16.76 -13.57
C PHE A 281 16.32 -18.01 -13.56
N THR A 282 16.83 -19.12 -13.02
CA THR A 282 16.05 -20.36 -12.85
C THR A 282 14.83 -20.13 -11.94
N THR A 283 15.02 -19.43 -10.81
CA THR A 283 13.91 -19.08 -9.91
C THR A 283 12.86 -18.24 -10.64
N LEU A 284 13.27 -17.20 -11.36
CA LEU A 284 12.33 -16.37 -12.14
C LEU A 284 11.51 -17.22 -13.13
N THR A 285 12.15 -18.16 -13.83
CA THR A 285 11.46 -19.03 -14.80
C THR A 285 10.55 -20.07 -14.14
N ASP A 286 10.96 -20.61 -12.99
CA ASP A 286 10.21 -21.66 -12.28
C ASP A 286 8.97 -21.09 -11.59
N GLU A 287 9.09 -19.88 -11.03
CA GLU A 287 7.99 -19.17 -10.37
C GLU A 287 7.02 -18.51 -11.36
N ALA A 288 7.40 -18.40 -12.65
CA ALA A 288 6.51 -17.87 -13.67
C ALA A 288 5.27 -18.75 -13.84
N GLY A 289 4.11 -18.24 -13.41
CA GLY A 289 2.82 -18.93 -13.53
C GLY A 289 2.53 -19.94 -12.42
N GLN A 290 3.32 -19.96 -11.34
CA GLN A 290 2.99 -20.73 -10.14
C GLN A 290 1.86 -20.07 -9.34
N ILE A 291 1.25 -20.87 -8.47
CA ILE A 291 0.26 -20.39 -7.51
C ILE A 291 0.98 -20.14 -6.18
N HIS A 292 1.21 -18.87 -5.87
CA HIS A 292 1.95 -18.44 -4.67
C HIS A 292 1.11 -18.32 -3.40
N TYR A 293 -0.22 -18.30 -3.55
CA TYR A 293 -1.15 -18.26 -2.43
C TYR A 293 -2.50 -18.82 -2.86
N THR A 294 -3.29 -19.29 -1.89
CA THR A 294 -4.67 -19.75 -2.13
C THR A 294 -5.59 -19.27 -1.03
N GLY A 295 -6.87 -19.14 -1.36
CA GLY A 295 -7.92 -18.78 -0.40
C GLY A 295 -7.71 -17.44 0.30
N GLU A 296 -8.44 -17.26 1.40
CA GLU A 296 -8.33 -16.09 2.27
C GLU A 296 -7.09 -16.17 3.15
N ARG A 297 -6.48 -15.01 3.42
CA ARG A 297 -5.30 -14.94 4.30
C ARG A 297 -5.64 -15.37 5.73
N SER A 298 -4.80 -16.21 6.32
CA SER A 298 -4.96 -16.67 7.71
C SER A 298 -4.27 -15.75 8.73
N PHE A 299 -3.26 -14.98 8.30
CA PHE A 299 -2.48 -14.13 9.20
C PHE A 299 -3.35 -13.11 9.95
N MET A 300 -3.27 -13.14 11.28
CA MET A 300 -3.95 -12.20 12.15
C MET A 300 -3.12 -10.92 12.27
N SER A 301 -3.62 -9.83 11.70
CA SER A 301 -3.03 -8.50 11.82
C SER A 301 -3.98 -7.55 12.57
N PRO A 302 -3.48 -6.41 13.11
CA PRO A 302 -4.33 -5.37 13.70
C PRO A 302 -5.36 -4.76 12.73
N PHE A 303 -5.27 -5.08 11.45
CA PHE A 303 -6.17 -4.58 10.40
C PHE A 303 -6.95 -5.70 9.70
N LYS A 304 -7.00 -6.92 10.25
CA LYS A 304 -7.87 -7.99 9.71
C LYS A 304 -9.34 -7.63 9.96
N SER A 305 -10.24 -8.09 9.10
CA SER A 305 -11.69 -7.99 9.32
C SER A 305 -12.09 -8.59 10.68
N CYS A 306 -13.19 -8.10 11.24
CA CYS A 306 -13.85 -8.71 12.40
C CYS A 306 -14.94 -9.70 11.98
N ASP A 307 -15.46 -9.60 10.75
CA ASP A 307 -16.47 -10.50 10.17
C ASP A 307 -17.75 -10.61 11.02
N ILE A 308 -18.24 -9.49 11.55
CA ILE A 308 -19.45 -9.43 12.39
C ILE A 308 -20.71 -9.46 11.51
N GLU A 309 -21.49 -10.53 11.64
CA GLU A 309 -22.72 -10.76 10.87
C GLU A 309 -23.99 -10.15 11.51
N ASP A 310 -23.89 -9.63 12.73
CA ASP A 310 -25.02 -9.12 13.50
C ASP A 310 -25.71 -7.91 12.87
N SER A 311 -27.03 -7.96 12.68
CA SER A 311 -27.83 -6.82 12.17
C SER A 311 -27.85 -5.63 13.14
N THR A 312 -27.54 -5.87 14.41
CA THR A 312 -27.44 -4.86 15.46
C THR A 312 -26.03 -4.89 16.01
N LEU A 313 -25.23 -3.89 15.65
CA LEU A 313 -23.90 -3.72 16.20
C LEU A 313 -23.99 -3.07 17.58
N ASN A 314 -23.59 -3.81 18.59
CA ASN A 314 -23.52 -3.39 19.97
C ASN A 314 -22.14 -2.81 20.26
N TYR A 315 -22.08 -1.61 20.83
CA TYR A 315 -20.79 -0.95 21.09
C TYR A 315 -20.66 -0.45 22.52
N ASN A 316 -19.41 -0.26 22.94
CA ASN A 316 -19.08 0.46 24.18
C ASN A 316 -17.88 1.40 23.93
N HIS A 317 -17.80 2.52 24.63
CA HIS A 317 -16.66 3.43 24.55
C HIS A 317 -16.46 4.19 25.86
N THR A 318 -15.29 4.80 26.02
CA THR A 318 -14.90 5.50 27.25
C THR A 318 -15.52 6.90 27.43
N GLY A 319 -16.37 7.35 26.49
CA GLY A 319 -17.23 8.53 26.67
C GLY A 319 -16.61 9.91 26.44
N THR A 320 -15.47 10.05 25.76
CA THR A 320 -14.81 11.36 25.57
C THR A 320 -15.33 12.08 24.34
N SER A 321 -15.04 13.39 24.21
CA SER A 321 -15.49 14.17 23.06
C SER A 321 -14.92 13.66 21.72
N SER A 322 -13.69 13.12 21.70
CA SER A 322 -13.13 12.47 20.50
C SER A 322 -13.90 11.20 20.14
N GLU A 323 -14.22 10.35 21.13
CA GLU A 323 -14.97 9.13 20.84
C GLU A 323 -16.42 9.42 20.45
N ASN A 324 -17.03 10.49 20.98
CA ASN A 324 -18.34 10.96 20.52
C ASN A 324 -18.29 11.49 19.08
N GLY A 325 -17.20 12.15 18.67
CA GLY A 325 -17.00 12.54 17.28
C GLY A 325 -16.97 11.33 16.35
N ILE A 326 -16.19 10.31 16.71
CA ILE A 326 -16.12 9.02 15.99
C ILE A 326 -17.49 8.33 15.98
N LEU A 327 -18.22 8.31 17.10
CA LEU A 327 -19.57 7.75 17.20
C LEU A 327 -20.51 8.42 16.19
N ASN A 328 -20.52 9.74 16.14
CA ASN A 328 -21.37 10.49 15.20
C ASN A 328 -21.01 10.15 13.75
N GLY A 329 -19.72 9.94 13.46
CA GLY A 329 -19.24 9.46 12.16
C GLY A 329 -19.77 8.07 11.83
N LEU A 330 -19.67 7.12 12.77
CA LEU A 330 -20.17 5.76 12.60
C LEU A 330 -21.70 5.71 12.47
N GLN A 331 -22.44 6.47 13.29
CA GLN A 331 -23.90 6.60 13.19
C GLN A 331 -24.32 7.10 11.82
N TRP A 332 -23.62 8.10 11.27
CA TRP A 332 -23.89 8.60 9.92
C TRP A 332 -23.74 7.51 8.85
N ILE A 333 -22.80 6.58 9.01
CA ILE A 333 -22.61 5.42 8.11
C ILE A 333 -23.72 4.39 8.32
N ILE A 334 -24.07 4.09 9.56
CA ILE A 334 -25.13 3.14 9.92
C ILE A 334 -26.49 3.59 9.35
N GLU A 335 -26.78 4.89 9.34
CA GLU A 335 -27.98 5.47 8.71
C GLU A 335 -28.08 5.23 7.19
N GLN A 336 -26.97 4.84 6.54
CA GLN A 336 -26.91 4.46 5.12
C GLN A 336 -26.91 2.94 4.91
N SER A 337 -26.96 2.15 5.99
CA SER A 337 -26.95 0.68 5.98
C SER A 337 -28.32 0.10 6.39
N ASP A 338 -28.44 -1.22 6.32
CA ASP A 338 -29.56 -1.98 6.89
C ASP A 338 -29.32 -2.42 8.34
N ARG A 339 -28.17 -2.06 8.92
CA ARG A 339 -27.79 -2.38 10.30
C ARG A 339 -28.22 -1.29 11.27
N THR A 340 -28.20 -1.62 12.55
CA THR A 340 -28.45 -0.67 13.65
C THR A 340 -27.27 -0.64 14.62
N LEU A 341 -27.11 0.48 15.35
CA LEU A 341 -26.03 0.68 16.31
C LEU A 341 -26.61 0.95 17.69
N VAL A 342 -26.25 0.12 18.69
CA VAL A 342 -26.81 0.17 20.04
C VAL A 342 -25.69 0.24 21.08
N ASN A 343 -25.80 1.16 22.05
CA ASN A 343 -24.83 1.26 23.13
C ASN A 343 -25.10 0.21 24.22
N GLY A 344 -24.05 -0.50 24.63
CA GLY A 344 -24.13 -1.62 25.55
C GLY A 344 -24.71 -2.86 24.86
N GLY A 345 -25.21 -3.80 25.65
CA GLY A 345 -25.68 -5.08 25.16
C GLY A 345 -25.44 -6.17 26.19
N THR A 346 -25.74 -7.42 25.83
CA THR A 346 -25.32 -8.58 26.63
C THR A 346 -23.90 -8.94 26.24
N PRO A 347 -22.94 -8.99 27.18
CA PRO A 347 -21.59 -9.46 26.87
C PRO A 347 -21.52 -10.89 26.29
N PRO A 348 -20.57 -11.18 25.38
CA PRO A 348 -19.66 -10.20 24.78
C PRO A 348 -20.40 -9.23 23.84
N ILE A 349 -20.04 -7.96 23.94
CA ILE A 349 -20.53 -6.88 23.06
C ILE A 349 -19.65 -6.89 21.81
N ASP A 350 -20.22 -6.66 20.62
CA ASP A 350 -19.50 -6.75 19.33
C ASP A 350 -18.16 -6.01 19.35
N PHE A 351 -18.14 -4.77 19.86
CA PHE A 351 -16.88 -4.07 20.06
C PHE A 351 -16.88 -3.03 21.17
N ASN A 352 -15.68 -2.73 21.67
CA ASN A 352 -15.39 -1.43 22.26
C ASN A 352 -14.43 -0.63 21.40
N TYR A 353 -14.34 0.68 21.66
CA TYR A 353 -13.27 1.49 21.11
C TYR A 353 -12.82 2.60 22.07
N GLY A 354 -11.57 3.03 21.90
CA GLY A 354 -10.94 4.04 22.74
C GLY A 354 -9.55 4.42 22.23
N ARG A 355 -8.94 5.36 22.93
CA ARG A 355 -7.59 5.84 22.55
C ARG A 355 -6.56 4.74 22.75
N ALA A 356 -5.44 4.81 22.05
CA ALA A 356 -4.32 3.90 22.27
C ALA A 356 -3.34 4.40 23.33
N ASN A 357 -3.31 5.71 23.60
CA ASN A 357 -2.30 6.33 24.48
C ASN A 357 -2.14 5.62 25.83
N THR A 358 -0.91 5.18 26.13
CA THR A 358 -0.54 4.53 27.40
C THR A 358 -0.16 5.52 28.51
N ASN A 359 0.35 6.71 28.15
CA ASN A 359 0.88 7.66 29.12
C ASN A 359 -0.06 8.84 29.40
N PHE A 360 -0.82 9.27 28.40
CA PHE A 360 -1.74 10.40 28.51
C PHE A 360 -3.18 9.91 28.57
N GLU A 361 -3.85 10.19 29.68
CA GLU A 361 -5.22 9.73 29.99
C GLU A 361 -5.45 8.21 29.79
N PRO A 362 -4.63 7.33 30.40
CA PRO A 362 -4.68 5.87 30.17
C PRO A 362 -6.02 5.21 30.50
N HIS A 363 -6.83 5.83 31.36
CA HIS A 363 -8.18 5.35 31.69
C HIS A 363 -9.17 5.45 30.52
N LYS A 364 -8.81 6.16 29.44
CA LYS A 364 -9.59 6.30 28.19
C LYS A 364 -9.15 5.30 27.11
N ARG A 365 -8.27 4.37 27.45
CA ARG A 365 -7.78 3.36 26.52
C ARG A 365 -8.89 2.35 26.20
N TYR A 366 -8.88 1.82 24.97
CA TYR A 366 -9.65 0.61 24.64
C TYR A 366 -9.31 -0.53 25.61
N LYS A 367 -10.23 -1.48 25.78
CA LYS A 367 -10.10 -2.52 26.81
C LYS A 367 -10.15 -3.92 26.21
N ILE A 368 -9.03 -4.64 26.26
CA ILE A 368 -8.98 -6.04 25.88
C ILE A 368 -9.57 -6.88 27.02
N ASP A 369 -10.80 -7.36 26.83
CA ASP A 369 -11.48 -8.30 27.71
C ASP A 369 -12.45 -9.16 26.89
N PRO A 370 -12.04 -10.37 26.45
CA PRO A 370 -12.86 -11.26 25.63
C PRO A 370 -14.14 -11.76 26.32
N ALA A 371 -14.25 -11.63 27.65
CA ALA A 371 -15.49 -11.94 28.36
C ALA A 371 -16.50 -10.78 28.29
N GLN A 372 -16.07 -9.61 27.82
CA GLN A 372 -16.88 -8.40 27.72
C GLN A 372 -17.06 -7.92 26.27
N PHE A 373 -16.08 -8.13 25.40
CA PHE A 373 -16.06 -7.61 24.04
C PHE A 373 -15.49 -8.64 23.06
N ASP A 374 -16.13 -8.80 21.90
CA ASP A 374 -15.56 -9.62 20.82
C ASP A 374 -14.33 -8.93 20.21
N PHE A 375 -14.41 -7.61 20.01
CA PHE A 375 -13.31 -6.81 19.49
C PHE A 375 -13.06 -5.52 20.28
N SER A 376 -11.85 -4.99 20.20
CA SER A 376 -11.46 -3.73 20.83
C SER A 376 -10.63 -2.87 19.88
N LEU A 377 -11.17 -1.71 19.53
CA LEU A 377 -10.60 -0.84 18.51
C LEU A 377 -9.82 0.30 19.17
N GLY A 378 -8.53 0.39 18.85
CA GLY A 378 -7.62 1.44 19.33
C GLY A 378 -7.30 2.45 18.25
N PHE A 379 -7.30 3.74 18.61
CA PHE A 379 -6.86 4.82 17.72
C PHE A 379 -5.84 5.74 18.41
N PRO A 380 -4.84 6.28 17.69
CA PRO A 380 -3.95 7.26 18.28
C PRO A 380 -4.71 8.55 18.56
N MET A 381 -4.43 9.16 19.70
CA MET A 381 -5.01 10.44 20.02
C MET A 381 -4.60 11.51 19.00
N GLN A 382 -5.56 12.33 18.58
CA GLN A 382 -5.27 13.46 17.70
C GLN A 382 -4.38 14.49 18.43
N ASP A 383 -3.46 15.12 17.70
CA ASP A 383 -2.72 16.26 18.24
C ASP A 383 -3.68 17.46 18.42
N ASN A 384 -3.26 18.53 19.09
CA ASN A 384 -4.06 19.76 19.17
C ASN A 384 -4.02 20.52 17.84
N GLY A 385 -5.09 21.25 17.52
CA GLY A 385 -5.26 21.99 16.26
C GLY A 385 -4.22 23.10 16.04
N ASN A 386 -3.47 23.52 17.07
CA ASN A 386 -2.38 24.48 16.91
C ASN A 386 -1.22 23.98 16.01
N TYR A 387 -0.99 22.67 15.94
CA TYR A 387 0.02 22.04 15.07
C TYR A 387 -0.51 20.84 14.27
N GLY A 388 -1.69 20.35 14.63
CA GLY A 388 -2.20 19.04 14.23
C GLY A 388 -2.33 18.81 12.73
N ASP A 389 -2.73 19.83 11.96
CA ASP A 389 -2.86 19.73 10.51
C ASP A 389 -1.54 19.34 9.83
N VAL A 390 -0.40 19.65 10.47
CA VAL A 390 0.95 19.30 10.03
C VAL A 390 1.45 18.07 10.77
N SER A 391 1.39 18.07 12.11
CA SER A 391 2.00 17.00 12.92
C SER A 391 1.31 15.65 12.78
N MET A 392 0.04 15.61 12.35
CA MET A 392 -0.64 14.37 11.98
C MET A 392 -0.04 13.73 10.72
N LEU A 393 0.38 14.52 9.72
CA LEU A 393 0.97 14.02 8.47
C LEU A 393 2.37 13.41 8.64
N TYR A 394 3.05 13.72 9.74
CA TYR A 394 4.33 13.11 10.12
C TYR A 394 4.18 11.85 10.99
N GLY A 395 2.96 11.55 11.45
CA GLY A 395 2.72 10.54 12.48
C GLY A 395 2.00 9.30 11.99
N LEU A 396 2.10 8.95 10.71
CA LEU A 396 1.52 7.71 10.20
C LEU A 396 2.29 6.51 10.77
N ASP A 397 3.63 6.60 10.83
CA ASP A 397 4.47 5.52 11.34
C ASP A 397 4.65 5.56 12.87
N LYS A 398 5.83 5.94 13.38
CA LYS A 398 6.15 5.99 14.83
C LYS A 398 6.78 7.32 15.25
N ARG A 399 6.60 7.66 16.54
CA ARG A 399 7.29 8.77 17.22
C ARG A 399 8.27 8.21 18.25
N TYR A 400 9.53 8.66 18.19
CA TYR A 400 10.65 8.30 19.08
C TYR A 400 10.98 6.80 19.26
N ASP A 401 10.12 5.99 19.91
CA ASP A 401 10.45 4.62 20.35
C ASP A 401 9.32 3.62 20.12
N ASP A 402 9.64 2.33 20.35
CA ASP A 402 8.77 1.17 20.05
C ASP A 402 7.60 1.01 21.05
N SER A 403 7.59 1.76 22.16
CA SER A 403 6.49 1.76 23.15
C SER A 403 5.45 2.86 22.88
N ASN A 404 5.75 3.78 21.96
CA ASN A 404 4.88 4.89 21.62
C ASN A 404 3.71 4.45 20.72
N ASN A 405 2.49 4.73 21.16
CA ASN A 405 1.25 4.47 20.42
C ASN A 405 0.45 5.76 20.12
N GLY A 406 1.14 6.89 20.02
CA GLY A 406 0.55 8.18 19.63
C GLY A 406 0.40 8.36 18.11
N THR A 407 0.66 7.32 17.32
CA THR A 407 0.70 7.28 15.85
C THR A 407 -0.04 6.04 15.35
N ASP A 408 -0.34 5.97 14.04
CA ASP A 408 -1.14 4.87 13.51
C ASP A 408 -0.40 3.53 13.61
N LEU A 409 0.84 3.45 13.11
CA LEU A 409 1.64 2.22 13.25
C LEU A 409 2.15 2.02 14.67
N GLY A 410 2.42 3.08 15.42
CA GLY A 410 2.69 2.94 16.86
C GLY A 410 1.54 2.22 17.60
N THR A 411 0.29 2.56 17.27
CA THR A 411 -0.89 1.87 17.83
C THR A 411 -0.95 0.41 17.40
N ALA A 412 -0.82 0.13 16.10
CA ALA A 412 -0.91 -1.22 15.56
C ALA A 412 0.22 -2.14 16.07
N LEU A 413 1.46 -1.63 16.11
CA LEU A 413 2.61 -2.38 16.61
C LEU A 413 2.52 -2.63 18.11
N TYR A 414 2.01 -1.66 18.89
CA TYR A 414 1.74 -1.89 20.30
C TYR A 414 0.81 -3.10 20.51
N MET A 415 -0.26 -3.22 19.73
CA MET A 415 -1.18 -4.37 19.80
C MET A 415 -0.48 -5.71 19.49
N VAL A 416 0.44 -5.71 18.51
CA VAL A 416 1.27 -6.88 18.18
C VAL A 416 2.19 -7.21 19.34
N HIS A 417 2.92 -6.24 19.90
CA HIS A 417 3.91 -6.45 20.95
C HIS A 417 3.29 -6.85 22.28
N GLN A 418 2.09 -6.36 22.59
CA GLN A 418 1.35 -6.74 23.80
C GLN A 418 0.51 -8.01 23.63
N SER A 419 0.60 -8.70 22.49
CA SER A 419 -0.18 -9.91 22.20
C SER A 419 -1.69 -9.71 22.39
N GLU A 420 -2.21 -8.55 21.95
CA GLU A 420 -3.63 -8.20 22.09
C GLU A 420 -4.50 -8.79 20.95
N LEU A 421 -3.86 -9.37 19.92
CA LEU A 421 -4.54 -10.11 18.86
C LEU A 421 -4.99 -11.50 19.39
N PRO A 422 -6.14 -12.03 18.94
CA PRO A 422 -6.97 -11.58 17.81
C PRO A 422 -8.05 -10.55 18.17
N TYR A 423 -8.09 -10.03 19.40
CA TYR A 423 -9.19 -9.17 19.86
C TYR A 423 -8.99 -7.68 19.49
N ALA A 424 -7.74 -7.23 19.41
CA ALA A 424 -7.44 -5.82 19.10
C ALA A 424 -7.51 -5.50 17.60
N ARG A 425 -7.94 -4.27 17.29
CA ARG A 425 -7.92 -3.69 15.94
C ARG A 425 -7.45 -2.24 15.96
N ALA A 426 -6.64 -1.83 14.99
CA ALA A 426 -6.14 -0.46 14.89
C ALA A 426 -6.97 0.38 13.91
N ILE A 427 -7.23 1.63 14.30
CA ILE A 427 -7.85 2.65 13.45
C ILE A 427 -6.76 3.66 13.02
N PRO A 428 -6.44 3.76 11.72
CA PRO A 428 -5.36 4.61 11.23
C PRO A 428 -5.85 6.05 10.97
N VAL A 429 -6.14 6.77 12.05
CA VAL A 429 -6.73 8.13 12.00
C VAL A 429 -5.89 9.12 11.20
N ARG A 430 -4.56 9.05 11.32
CA ARG A 430 -3.66 10.01 10.66
C ARG A 430 -3.51 9.70 9.16
N THR A 431 -3.50 8.43 8.78
CA THR A 431 -3.55 7.95 7.40
C THR A 431 -4.84 8.38 6.73
N LEU A 432 -6.00 8.22 7.39
CA LEU A 432 -7.28 8.69 6.86
C LEU A 432 -7.29 10.21 6.65
N TYR A 433 -6.71 10.98 7.58
CA TYR A 433 -6.55 12.42 7.38
C TYR A 433 -5.62 12.75 6.20
N ALA A 434 -4.48 12.06 6.06
CA ALA A 434 -3.56 12.28 4.95
C ALA A 434 -4.22 12.04 3.58
N LEU A 435 -5.00 10.97 3.45
CA LEU A 435 -5.79 10.65 2.26
C LEU A 435 -6.86 11.73 1.98
N ILE A 436 -7.58 12.18 3.01
CA ILE A 436 -8.55 13.27 2.88
C ILE A 436 -7.86 14.56 2.46
N LYS A 437 -6.68 14.85 2.99
CA LYS A 437 -5.91 16.07 2.68
C LYS A 437 -5.44 16.08 1.23
N GLU A 438 -5.08 14.93 0.68
CA GLU A 438 -4.76 14.79 -0.74
C GLU A 438 -5.99 15.02 -1.62
N ALA A 439 -7.13 14.38 -1.32
CA ALA A 439 -8.36 14.52 -2.10
C ALA A 439 -9.02 15.91 -1.94
N ILE A 440 -8.85 16.54 -0.78
CA ILE A 440 -9.47 17.81 -0.39
C ILE A 440 -8.39 18.69 0.28
N PRO A 441 -7.52 19.37 -0.50
CA PRO A 441 -6.38 20.13 0.04
C PRO A 441 -6.74 21.21 1.07
N SER A 442 -7.95 21.76 1.00
CA SER A 442 -8.45 22.76 1.95
C SER A 442 -8.98 22.17 3.27
N GLN A 443 -9.13 20.85 3.37
CA GLN A 443 -9.67 20.20 4.56
C GLN A 443 -8.64 20.25 5.71
N SER A 444 -9.08 20.76 6.85
CA SER A 444 -8.38 20.63 8.13
C SER A 444 -8.75 19.30 8.79
N ALA A 445 -7.85 18.75 9.59
CA ALA A 445 -8.14 17.64 10.49
C ALA A 445 -9.14 18.04 11.59
N TYR A 446 -9.39 19.33 11.80
CA TYR A 446 -10.19 19.83 12.93
C TYR A 446 -11.39 20.69 12.54
N SER A 447 -12.44 20.66 13.38
CA SER A 447 -13.57 21.60 13.32
C SER A 447 -13.37 22.83 14.22
N ASP A 448 -12.54 22.69 15.24
CA ASP A 448 -12.09 23.75 16.16
C ASP A 448 -10.64 23.47 16.57
N ASN A 449 -10.13 24.03 17.67
CA ASN A 449 -8.73 23.80 18.06
C ASN A 449 -8.45 22.41 18.67
N TRP A 450 -9.45 21.53 18.79
CA TRP A 450 -9.33 20.27 19.51
C TRP A 450 -10.06 19.08 18.88
N HIS A 451 -11.28 19.30 18.41
CA HIS A 451 -12.15 18.25 17.91
C HIS A 451 -11.85 17.96 16.44
N MET A 452 -11.77 16.67 16.10
CA MET A 452 -11.60 16.22 14.73
C MET A 452 -12.77 16.68 13.87
N HIS A 453 -12.46 17.09 12.64
CA HIS A 453 -13.44 17.56 11.68
C HIS A 453 -14.46 16.46 11.36
N GLY A 454 -15.72 16.84 11.13
CA GLY A 454 -16.81 15.89 10.87
C GLY A 454 -16.55 14.95 9.69
N ASN A 455 -15.84 15.41 8.66
CA ASN A 455 -15.42 14.57 7.53
C ASN A 455 -14.39 13.50 7.93
N LEU A 456 -13.42 13.84 8.79
CA LEU A 456 -12.49 12.85 9.33
C LEU A 456 -13.23 11.83 10.20
N ASN A 457 -14.18 12.27 11.03
CA ASN A 457 -15.04 11.37 11.80
C ASN A 457 -15.84 10.40 10.90
N LYS A 458 -16.38 10.88 9.77
CA LYS A 458 -17.08 10.02 8.79
C LYS A 458 -16.16 9.02 8.12
N ALA A 459 -14.94 9.41 7.77
CA ALA A 459 -13.95 8.47 7.23
C ALA A 459 -13.58 7.40 8.26
N ILE A 460 -13.40 7.77 9.53
CA ILE A 460 -13.18 6.81 10.62
C ILE A 460 -14.39 5.89 10.79
N GLY A 461 -15.62 6.44 10.76
CA GLY A 461 -16.85 5.66 10.83
C GLY A 461 -16.96 4.65 9.69
N ALA A 462 -16.66 5.07 8.45
CA ALA A 462 -16.69 4.20 7.28
C ALA A 462 -15.64 3.10 7.37
N TYR A 463 -14.43 3.47 7.81
CA TYR A 463 -13.34 2.52 8.09
C TYR A 463 -13.77 1.49 9.13
N MET A 464 -14.33 1.93 10.26
CA MET A 464 -14.78 1.03 11.33
C MET A 464 -15.91 0.11 10.86
N TYR A 465 -16.93 0.66 10.20
CA TYR A 465 -18.05 -0.15 9.68
C TYR A 465 -17.55 -1.26 8.76
N THR A 466 -16.70 -0.90 7.79
CA THR A 466 -16.13 -1.85 6.82
C THR A 466 -15.24 -2.88 7.52
N LEU A 467 -14.40 -2.45 8.47
CA LEU A 467 -13.53 -3.35 9.24
C LEU A 467 -14.33 -4.34 10.10
N LEU A 468 -15.43 -3.86 10.70
CA LEU A 468 -16.25 -4.66 11.61
C LEU A 468 -17.08 -5.70 10.84
N THR A 469 -17.66 -5.30 9.71
CA THR A 469 -18.70 -6.10 9.02
C THR A 469 -18.22 -6.78 7.75
N GLY A 470 -17.13 -6.30 7.15
CA GLY A 470 -16.75 -6.65 5.77
C GLY A 470 -17.61 -5.97 4.69
N ASP A 471 -18.71 -5.32 5.08
CA ASP A 471 -19.66 -4.68 4.16
C ASP A 471 -19.22 -3.25 3.81
N TYR A 472 -19.79 -2.72 2.73
CA TYR A 472 -19.63 -1.32 2.35
C TYR A 472 -20.98 -0.72 1.96
N VAL A 473 -21.16 0.58 2.23
CA VAL A 473 -22.43 1.29 2.01
C VAL A 473 -22.19 2.64 1.34
N LEU A 474 -21.56 2.65 0.17
CA LEU A 474 -21.27 3.88 -0.55
C LEU A 474 -22.39 4.21 -1.55
N GLY A 475 -23.07 5.35 -1.35
CA GLY A 475 -24.06 5.87 -2.31
C GLY A 475 -23.42 6.49 -3.57
N GLU A 476 -24.25 7.03 -4.46
CA GLU A 476 -23.79 7.71 -5.68
C GLU A 476 -22.89 8.93 -5.38
N GLU A 477 -21.87 9.15 -6.23
CA GLU A 477 -21.00 10.33 -6.15
C GLU A 477 -21.82 11.60 -6.41
N PRO A 478 -21.81 12.60 -5.51
CA PRO A 478 -22.47 13.88 -5.77
C PRO A 478 -21.83 14.63 -6.94
N GLU A 479 -22.67 15.17 -7.85
CA GLU A 479 -22.20 15.85 -9.08
C GLU A 479 -21.29 17.07 -8.80
N ASP A 480 -21.62 17.89 -7.80
CA ASP A 480 -20.80 19.04 -7.43
C ASP A 480 -19.63 18.62 -6.53
N ARG A 481 -18.47 18.43 -7.16
CA ARG A 481 -17.19 18.06 -6.54
C ARG A 481 -16.61 19.09 -5.56
N ASN A 482 -17.24 20.25 -5.39
CA ASN A 482 -16.83 21.24 -4.39
C ASN A 482 -17.79 21.32 -3.20
N SER A 483 -18.94 20.64 -3.28
CA SER A 483 -20.00 20.70 -2.27
C SER A 483 -19.61 20.00 -0.96
N ASN A 484 -20.27 20.39 0.14
CA ASN A 484 -20.15 19.66 1.41
C ASN A 484 -20.63 18.21 1.31
N ALA A 485 -21.59 17.92 0.41
CA ALA A 485 -22.06 16.57 0.14
C ALA A 485 -20.95 15.72 -0.48
N TRP A 486 -20.27 16.23 -1.51
CA TRP A 486 -19.15 15.53 -2.13
C TRP A 486 -17.99 15.32 -1.16
N LYS A 487 -17.64 16.32 -0.34
CA LYS A 487 -16.57 16.15 0.67
C LYS A 487 -16.89 15.07 1.68
N ALA A 488 -18.16 14.96 2.11
CA ALA A 488 -18.61 13.90 3.00
C ALA A 488 -18.58 12.53 2.30
N TRP A 489 -19.05 12.45 1.05
CA TRP A 489 -19.00 11.24 0.22
C TRP A 489 -17.56 10.77 -0.03
N MET A 490 -16.66 11.69 -0.39
CA MET A 490 -15.24 11.38 -0.61
C MET A 490 -14.58 10.86 0.68
N SER A 491 -14.94 11.43 1.84
CA SER A 491 -14.43 10.95 3.13
C SER A 491 -14.97 9.56 3.48
N HIS A 492 -16.24 9.29 3.15
CA HIS A 492 -16.82 7.94 3.25
C HIS A 492 -16.03 6.96 2.39
N LYS A 493 -15.88 7.26 1.09
CA LYS A 493 -15.11 6.46 0.13
C LYS A 493 -13.71 6.17 0.66
N ILE A 494 -12.96 7.19 1.09
CA ILE A 494 -11.61 7.03 1.66
C ILE A 494 -11.59 6.05 2.84
N GLY A 495 -12.53 6.17 3.79
CA GLY A 495 -12.61 5.28 4.94
C GLY A 495 -12.83 3.83 4.56
N TYR A 496 -13.80 3.59 3.67
CA TYR A 496 -14.12 2.27 3.12
C TYR A 496 -12.94 1.66 2.37
N GLU A 497 -12.37 2.37 1.38
CA GLU A 497 -11.29 1.87 0.53
C GLU A 497 -10.04 1.55 1.33
N THR A 498 -9.75 2.37 2.35
CA THR A 498 -8.65 2.14 3.28
C THR A 498 -8.87 0.86 4.08
N ALA A 499 -10.06 0.65 4.66
CA ALA A 499 -10.37 -0.58 5.39
C ALA A 499 -10.28 -1.81 4.46
N TYR A 500 -10.88 -1.73 3.29
CA TYR A 500 -10.87 -2.81 2.31
C TYR A 500 -9.44 -3.22 1.92
N THR A 501 -8.59 -2.25 1.60
CA THR A 501 -7.18 -2.50 1.26
C THR A 501 -6.42 -3.12 2.43
N LEU A 502 -6.56 -2.56 3.64
CA LEU A 502 -5.85 -3.07 4.82
C LEU A 502 -6.30 -4.49 5.23
N MET A 503 -7.56 -4.83 5.00
CA MET A 503 -8.11 -6.16 5.28
C MET A 503 -7.75 -7.20 4.22
N THR A 504 -7.85 -6.83 2.95
CA THR A 504 -7.82 -7.79 1.82
C THR A 504 -6.53 -7.75 1.01
N LEU A 505 -5.70 -6.71 1.20
CA LEU A 505 -4.50 -6.38 0.43
C LEU A 505 -4.76 -5.92 -1.01
N LYS A 506 -6.03 -5.80 -1.40
CA LYS A 506 -6.44 -5.43 -2.75
C LYS A 506 -6.53 -3.91 -2.88
N GLY A 507 -5.89 -3.36 -3.90
CA GLY A 507 -5.85 -1.93 -4.18
C GLY A 507 -7.13 -1.37 -4.80
N ILE A 508 -7.94 -2.23 -5.42
CA ILE A 508 -9.23 -1.86 -6.03
C ILE A 508 -10.35 -2.60 -5.30
N PRO A 509 -11.27 -1.88 -4.65
CA PRO A 509 -12.51 -2.46 -4.14
C PRO A 509 -13.46 -2.93 -5.25
N PRO A 510 -14.33 -3.92 -5.00
CA PRO A 510 -15.11 -4.61 -6.04
C PRO A 510 -16.17 -3.75 -6.77
N HIS A 511 -16.29 -2.45 -6.46
CA HIS A 511 -17.34 -1.56 -6.95
C HIS A 511 -16.84 -0.16 -7.34
N THR A 512 -15.56 -0.02 -7.67
CA THR A 512 -14.96 1.26 -8.09
C THR A 512 -14.66 1.37 -9.59
N ASP A 513 -15.26 0.50 -10.42
CA ASP A 513 -15.14 0.51 -11.88
C ASP A 513 -16.11 1.49 -12.56
#